data_AF-A0A842MUL0-F1
#
_entry.id   AF-A0A842MUL0-F1
#
_cell.length_a   1.000
_cell.length_b   1.000
_cell.length_c   1.000
_cell.angle_alpha   90.00
_cell.angle_beta   90.00
_cell.angle_gamma   90.00
#
_symmetry.space_group_name_H-M   'P 1'
#
loop_
_entity.id
_entity.type
_entity.pdbx_description
1 polymer ?
#
loop_
_entity_poly.entity_id
_entity_poly.type
_entity_poly.pdbx_seq_one_letter_code
_entity_poly.pdbx_strand_id
1 'polypeptide(L)'
;MKKPEHFRIHSLKRRFDKRTGKFIISISYETATPQPTKRVINVANAFGLGIDQTQKFILYDNVELAISPTDIVYITGDSGSGKSVLLKALEKDIRSETPWTCINIADIKPEPNKPLIETVGKSLEEALELLSKVGLNDAFLFLRTYDQL
;
A
#
# COMPACT_ATOMS: atom_id res chain seq x y z
N MET A 1 -22.57 8.81 17.19
CA MET A 1 -22.17 8.14 15.94
C MET A 1 -21.39 9.13 15.07
N LYS A 2 -20.08 8.92 14.87
CA LYS A 2 -19.25 9.74 13.96
C LYS A 2 -19.72 9.48 12.53
N LYS A 3 -20.28 10.48 11.83
CA LYS A 3 -20.43 10.40 10.38
C LYS A 3 -19.01 10.38 9.79
N PRO A 4 -18.66 9.40 8.95
CA PRO A 4 -17.31 9.32 8.39
C PRO A 4 -17.09 10.55 7.51
N GLU A 5 -15.91 11.15 7.60
CA GLU A 5 -15.44 12.05 6.55
C GLU A 5 -15.67 11.37 5.20
N HIS A 6 -16.32 12.08 4.27
CA HIS A 6 -16.61 11.56 2.95
C HIS A 6 -15.33 11.60 2.11
N PHE A 7 -14.35 10.75 2.45
CA PHE A 7 -13.24 10.42 1.57
C PHE A 7 -13.70 9.28 0.66
N ARG A 8 -14.10 9.61 -0.57
CA ARG A 8 -14.55 8.62 -1.54
C ARG A 8 -13.68 8.72 -2.79
N ILE A 9 -12.99 7.63 -3.11
CA ILE A 9 -12.21 7.52 -4.35
C ILE A 9 -13.22 7.35 -5.48
N HIS A 10 -13.48 8.41 -6.26
CA HIS A 10 -14.49 8.43 -7.32
C HIS A 10 -13.94 8.03 -8.69
N SER A 11 -12.64 8.19 -8.93
CA SER A 11 -12.00 7.77 -10.19
C SER A 11 -10.67 7.09 -9.92
N LEU A 12 -10.64 5.80 -10.21
CA LEU A 12 -9.44 4.99 -10.24
C LEU A 12 -9.36 4.38 -11.63
N LYS A 13 -8.67 5.07 -12.55
CA LYS A 13 -8.32 4.51 -13.85
C LYS A 13 -6.90 4.00 -13.71
N ARG A 14 -6.79 2.68 -13.72
CA ARG A 14 -5.54 1.96 -13.58
C ARG A 14 -5.54 0.86 -14.62
N ARG A 15 -4.43 0.74 -15.35
CA ARG A 15 -4.28 -0.19 -16.44
C ARG A 15 -2.81 -0.52 -16.60
N PHE A 16 -2.51 -1.81 -16.70
CA PHE A 16 -1.23 -2.26 -17.22
C PHE A 16 -1.30 -2.33 -18.75
N ASP A 17 -0.44 -1.57 -19.43
CA ASP A 17 -0.28 -1.67 -20.88
C ASP A 17 0.70 -2.78 -21.22
N LYS A 18 0.16 -3.93 -21.63
CA LYS A 18 0.93 -5.12 -22.01
C LYS A 18 1.86 -4.90 -23.21
N ARG A 19 1.60 -3.90 -24.06
CA ARG A 19 2.45 -3.61 -25.23
C ARG A 19 3.73 -2.89 -24.82
N THR A 20 3.63 -1.98 -23.85
CA THR A 20 4.74 -1.13 -23.43
C THR A 20 5.36 -1.57 -22.11
N GLY A 21 4.72 -2.50 -21.37
CA GLY A 21 5.16 -2.96 -20.06
C GLY A 21 5.00 -1.90 -18.97
N LYS A 22 4.06 -0.95 -19.13
CA LYS A 22 3.89 0.20 -18.25
C LYS A 22 2.60 0.13 -17.43
N PHE A 23 2.69 0.56 -16.18
CA PHE A 23 1.52 0.86 -15.34
C PHE A 23 1.08 2.30 -15.60
N ILE A 24 -0.18 2.48 -15.99
CA ILE A 24 -0.80 3.79 -16.21
C ILE A 24 -1.75 4.05 -15.05
N ILE A 25 -1.47 5.09 -14.26
CA ILE A 25 -2.15 5.33 -12.98
C ILE A 25 -2.73 6.74 -12.95
N SER A 26 -4.05 6.82 -12.85
CA SER A 26 -4.80 8.03 -12.53
C SER A 26 -5.69 7.81 -11.32
N ILE A 27 -5.44 8.58 -10.26
CA ILE A 27 -6.16 8.50 -8.99
C ILE A 27 -6.58 9.89 -8.57
N SER A 28 -7.86 10.07 -8.34
CA SER A 28 -8.40 11.29 -7.73
C SER A 28 -9.44 10.94 -6.68
N TYR A 29 -9.49 11.71 -5.61
CA TYR A 29 -10.54 11.62 -4.60
C TYR A 29 -11.29 12.93 -4.51
N GLU A 30 -12.54 12.84 -4.06
CA GLU A 30 -13.35 14.00 -3.76
C GLU A 30 -13.61 14.04 -2.27
N THR A 31 -13.51 15.23 -1.68
CA THR A 31 -13.94 15.46 -0.30
C THR A 31 -15.10 16.43 -0.30
N ALA A 32 -16.18 16.03 0.36
CA ALA A 32 -17.23 16.95 0.74
C ALA A 32 -16.96 17.40 2.18
N THR A 33 -17.13 18.71 2.42
CA THR A 33 -17.29 19.24 3.78
C THR A 33 -18.42 18.45 4.49
N PRO A 34 -18.20 18.02 5.75
CA PRO A 34 -19.28 17.40 6.51
C PRO A 34 -20.47 18.36 6.61
N GLN A 35 -21.68 17.83 6.87
CA GLN A 35 -22.91 18.64 6.96
C GLN A 35 -22.64 19.96 7.70
N PRO A 36 -22.88 21.12 7.06
CA PRO A 36 -22.39 22.39 7.56
C PRO A 36 -23.07 22.71 8.90
N THR A 37 -22.30 22.59 9.99
CA THR A 37 -22.72 23.09 11.31
C THR A 37 -22.41 24.58 11.42
N LYS A 38 -23.06 25.29 12.34
CA LYS A 38 -22.79 26.71 12.58
C LYS A 38 -21.29 27.02 12.82
N ARG A 39 -20.57 26.10 13.46
CA ARG A 39 -19.11 26.22 13.68
C ARG A 39 -18.32 26.05 12.37
N VAL A 40 -18.68 25.09 11.53
CA VAL A 40 -18.04 24.86 10.22
C VAL A 40 -18.24 26.06 9.29
N ILE A 41 -19.46 26.61 9.26
CA ILE A 41 -19.79 27.82 8.46
C ILE A 41 -18.96 29.02 8.93
N ASN A 42 -18.85 29.24 10.24
CA ASN A 42 -18.08 30.37 10.77
C ASN A 42 -16.58 30.27 10.46
N VAL A 43 -15.98 29.08 10.55
CA VAL A 43 -14.58 28.87 10.15
C VAL A 43 -14.42 29.09 8.65
N ALA A 44 -15.30 28.51 7.83
CA ALA A 44 -15.24 28.68 6.39
C ALA A 44 -15.34 30.17 5.99
N ASN A 45 -16.28 30.93 6.58
CA ASN A 45 -16.42 32.36 6.34
C ASN A 45 -15.20 33.17 6.79
N ALA A 46 -14.62 32.85 7.95
CA ALA A 46 -13.44 33.57 8.47
C ALA A 46 -12.20 33.38 7.57
N PHE A 47 -12.12 32.28 6.82
CA PHE A 47 -11.04 31.97 5.89
C PHE A 47 -11.44 32.15 4.40
N GLY A 48 -12.65 32.64 4.11
CA GLY A 48 -13.14 32.85 2.74
C GLY A 48 -13.37 31.57 1.93
N LEU A 49 -13.62 30.44 2.58
CA LEU A 49 -13.79 29.13 1.95
C LEU A 49 -15.28 28.87 1.62
N GLY A 50 -15.57 28.41 0.40
CA GLY A 50 -16.90 27.94 0.02
C GLY A 50 -17.25 26.60 0.65
N ILE A 51 -18.45 26.48 1.23
CA ILE A 51 -18.90 25.28 1.98
C ILE A 51 -19.67 24.25 1.15
N ASP A 52 -20.10 24.62 -0.06
CA ASP A 52 -20.97 23.80 -0.93
C ASP A 52 -20.21 23.07 -2.05
N GLN A 53 -18.88 23.19 -2.08
CA GLN A 53 -18.07 22.67 -3.18
C GLN A 53 -17.41 21.36 -2.78
N THR A 54 -17.83 20.27 -3.42
CA THR A 54 -17.04 19.05 -3.48
C THR A 54 -15.70 19.38 -4.14
N GLN A 55 -14.62 19.28 -3.39
CA GLN A 55 -13.28 19.53 -3.92
C GLN A 55 -12.70 18.22 -4.45
N LYS A 56 -12.35 18.22 -5.74
CA LYS A 56 -11.63 17.12 -6.37
C LYS A 56 -10.13 17.32 -6.21
N PHE A 57 -9.48 16.36 -5.58
CA PHE A 57 -8.03 16.31 -5.42
C PHE A 57 -7.46 15.24 -6.35
N ILE A 58 -6.58 15.67 -7.23
CA ILE A 58 -5.85 14.78 -8.14
C ILE A 58 -4.58 14.34 -7.43
N LEU A 59 -4.43 13.04 -7.23
CA LEU A 59 -3.26 12.44 -6.59
C LEU A 59 -2.25 11.95 -7.64
N TYR A 60 -2.77 11.33 -8.69
CA TYR A 60 -1.99 10.92 -9.86
C TYR A 60 -2.81 11.24 -11.13
N ASP A 61 -2.15 11.81 -12.13
CA ASP A 61 -2.76 12.11 -13.42
C ASP A 61 -1.96 11.48 -14.55
N ASN A 62 -2.47 10.35 -15.07
CA ASN A 62 -1.89 9.60 -16.18
C ASN A 62 -0.38 9.34 -16.00
N VAL A 63 0.01 8.97 -14.79
CA VAL A 63 1.41 8.66 -14.47
C VAL A 63 1.76 7.31 -15.09
N GLU A 64 2.82 7.28 -15.88
CA GLU A 64 3.36 6.07 -16.49
C GLU A 64 4.57 5.58 -15.70
N LEU A 65 4.48 4.36 -15.16
CA LEU A 65 5.56 3.70 -14.45
C LEU A 65 6.00 2.46 -15.23
N ALA A 66 7.26 2.45 -15.68
CA ALA A 66 7.89 1.25 -16.22
C ALA A 66 8.54 0.49 -15.07
N ILE A 67 7.94 -0.64 -14.67
CA ILE A 67 8.44 -1.50 -13.59
C ILE A 67 8.47 -2.93 -14.13
N SER A 68 9.65 -3.54 -14.12
CA SER A 68 9.89 -4.94 -14.46
C SER A 68 9.91 -5.81 -13.20
N PRO A 69 9.64 -7.14 -13.28
CA PRO A 69 9.73 -8.06 -12.13
C PRO A 69 11.12 -8.16 -11.50
N THR A 70 12.14 -7.75 -12.25
CA THR A 70 13.54 -7.78 -11.84
C THR A 70 13.99 -6.48 -11.18
N ASP A 71 13.14 -5.46 -11.18
CA ASP A 71 13.52 -4.13 -10.69
C ASP A 71 13.32 -4.02 -9.19
N ILE A 72 14.25 -3.34 -8.53
CA ILE A 72 14.11 -2.91 -7.14
C ILE A 72 13.66 -1.45 -7.17
N VAL A 73 12.40 -1.21 -6.80
CA VAL A 73 11.78 0.11 -6.86
C VAL A 73 11.65 0.71 -5.46
N TYR A 74 12.19 1.92 -5.28
CA TYR A 74 11.99 2.71 -4.07
C TYR A 74 10.94 3.81 -4.29
N ILE A 75 9.86 3.78 -3.52
CA ILE A 75 8.79 4.79 -3.57
C ILE A 75 8.93 5.71 -2.35
N THR A 76 9.11 7.01 -2.59
CA THR A 76 9.30 8.02 -1.53
C THR A 76 8.45 9.27 -1.77
N GLY A 77 8.42 10.18 -0.79
CA GLY A 77 7.65 11.43 -0.81
C GLY A 77 6.97 11.74 0.52
N ASP A 78 6.39 12.94 0.65
CA ASP A 78 5.81 13.45 1.90
C ASP A 78 4.63 12.63 2.44
N SER A 79 4.35 12.74 3.74
CA SER A 79 3.15 12.13 4.32
C SER A 79 1.89 12.65 3.62
N GLY A 80 0.96 11.76 3.27
CA GLY A 80 -0.25 12.12 2.52
C GLY A 80 -0.08 12.23 0.99
N SER A 81 1.14 12.10 0.45
CA SER A 81 1.40 12.18 -1.01
C SER A 81 0.82 11.04 -1.86
N GLY A 82 0.16 10.05 -1.24
CA GLY A 82 -0.50 8.96 -1.97
C GLY A 82 0.27 7.65 -2.10
N LYS A 83 1.47 7.52 -1.52
CA LYS A 83 2.32 6.31 -1.61
C LYS A 83 1.57 5.01 -1.33
N SER A 84 0.81 4.93 -0.24
CA SER A 84 0.05 3.73 0.11
C SER A 84 -1.10 3.46 -0.86
N VAL A 85 -1.67 4.51 -1.47
CA VAL A 85 -2.70 4.37 -2.50
C VAL A 85 -2.08 3.84 -3.80
N LEU A 86 -0.89 4.33 -4.17
CA LEU A 86 -0.10 3.84 -5.30
C LEU A 86 0.27 2.36 -5.14
N LEU A 87 0.81 1.96 -3.98
CA LEU A 87 1.16 0.56 -3.71
C LEU A 87 -0.06 -0.38 -3.86
N LYS A 88 -1.22 0.00 -3.31
CA LYS A 88 -2.47 -0.76 -3.46
C LYS A 88 -2.98 -0.81 -4.91
N ALA A 89 -2.72 0.24 -5.69
CA ALA A 89 -3.08 0.27 -7.11
C ALA A 89 -2.21 -0.71 -7.89
N LEU A 90 -0.88 -0.64 -7.71
CA LEU A 90 0.10 -1.53 -8.32
C LEU A 90 -0.13 -2.99 -7.95
N GLU A 91 -0.32 -3.29 -6.65
CA GLU A 91 -0.59 -4.65 -6.18
C GLU A 91 -1.77 -5.29 -6.92
N LYS A 92 -2.88 -4.56 -7.05
CA LYS A 92 -4.06 -5.07 -7.76
C LYS A 92 -3.78 -5.25 -9.26
N ASP A 93 -3.12 -4.30 -9.91
CA ASP A 93 -2.80 -4.42 -11.34
C ASP A 93 -1.85 -5.60 -11.60
N ILE A 94 -0.84 -5.81 -10.73
CA ILE A 94 0.05 -6.97 -10.82
C ILE A 94 -0.77 -8.26 -10.71
N ARG A 95 -1.65 -8.36 -9.69
CA ARG A 95 -2.46 -9.56 -9.46
C ARG A 95 -3.49 -9.84 -10.57
N SER A 96 -4.06 -8.82 -11.21
CA SER A 96 -5.16 -9.00 -12.19
C SER A 96 -4.75 -8.89 -13.65
N GLU A 97 -3.71 -8.12 -13.98
CA GLU A 97 -3.37 -7.77 -15.36
C GLU A 97 -2.03 -8.34 -15.83
N THR A 98 -1.21 -8.86 -14.91
CA THR A 98 0.12 -9.43 -15.23
C THR A 98 0.17 -10.92 -14.89
N PRO A 99 1.10 -11.69 -15.49
CA PRO A 99 1.35 -13.08 -15.10
C PRO A 99 2.21 -13.20 -13.84
N TRP A 100 2.55 -12.09 -13.16
CA TRP A 100 3.50 -12.10 -12.05
C TRP A 100 2.81 -12.48 -10.74
N THR A 101 3.55 -13.16 -9.87
CA THR A 101 3.14 -13.37 -8.49
C THR A 101 3.34 -12.09 -7.68
N CYS A 102 2.34 -11.72 -6.89
CA CYS A 102 2.42 -10.58 -5.99
C CYS A 102 2.26 -11.07 -4.54
N ILE A 103 3.24 -10.75 -3.69
CA ILE A 103 3.19 -11.00 -2.25
C ILE A 103 3.28 -9.65 -1.55
N ASN A 104 2.29 -9.34 -0.73
CA ASN A 104 2.33 -8.18 0.15
C ASN A 104 2.84 -8.62 1.53
N ILE A 105 3.89 -7.98 2.03
CA ILE A 105 4.48 -8.31 3.32
C ILE A 105 3.48 -8.18 4.48
N ALA A 106 2.50 -7.29 4.36
CA ALA A 106 1.44 -7.10 5.34
C ALA A 106 0.46 -8.29 5.41
N ASP A 107 0.42 -9.13 4.37
CA ASP A 107 -0.42 -10.34 4.32
C ASP A 107 0.31 -11.57 4.90
N ILE A 108 1.63 -11.49 5.14
CA ILE A 108 2.43 -12.59 5.68
C ILE A 108 2.09 -12.74 7.16
N LYS A 109 1.53 -13.89 7.52
CA LYS A 109 1.19 -14.23 8.91
C LYS A 109 2.16 -15.29 9.42
N PRO A 110 2.99 -14.98 10.43
CA PRO A 110 3.84 -15.97 11.04
C PRO A 110 2.98 -17.03 11.74
N GLU A 111 3.46 -18.26 11.77
CA GLU A 111 2.82 -19.32 12.53
C GLU A 111 3.07 -19.10 14.03
N PRO A 112 2.03 -18.84 14.82
CA PRO A 112 2.21 -18.60 16.25
C PRO A 112 2.67 -19.89 16.93
N ASN A 113 3.49 -19.74 17.97
CA ASN A 113 4.02 -20.84 18.79
C ASN A 113 4.91 -21.86 18.07
N LYS A 114 5.33 -21.62 16.82
CA LYS A 114 6.37 -22.41 16.16
C LYS A 114 7.74 -21.73 16.29
N PRO A 115 8.81 -22.48 16.60
CA PRO A 115 10.17 -21.98 16.45
C PRO A 115 10.43 -21.50 15.03
N LEU A 116 11.22 -20.44 14.85
CA LEU A 116 11.50 -19.86 13.53
C LEU A 116 12.11 -20.86 12.56
N ILE A 117 12.88 -21.84 13.06
CA ILE A 117 13.46 -22.88 12.21
C ILE A 117 12.40 -23.79 11.56
N GLU A 118 11.19 -23.86 12.12
CA GLU A 118 10.07 -24.66 11.62
C GLU A 118 9.11 -23.86 10.72
N THR A 119 9.34 -22.55 10.51
CA THR A 119 8.43 -21.68 9.74
C THR A 119 8.89 -21.42 8.31
N VAL A 120 10.11 -21.84 7.95
CA VAL A 120 10.72 -21.62 6.62
C VAL A 120 11.42 -22.88 6.11
N GLY A 121 11.48 -23.04 4.80
CA GLY A 121 12.09 -24.23 4.17
C GLY A 121 11.25 -25.50 4.29
N LYS A 122 11.65 -26.56 3.57
CA LYS A 122 11.03 -27.90 3.62
C LYS A 122 11.86 -28.89 4.44
N SER A 123 13.12 -28.57 4.71
CA SER A 123 14.04 -29.33 5.56
C SER A 123 14.87 -28.40 6.44
N LEU A 124 15.56 -28.97 7.42
CA LEU A 124 16.47 -28.24 8.30
C LEU A 124 17.57 -27.52 7.51
N GLU A 125 18.16 -28.19 6.52
CA GLU A 125 19.22 -27.64 5.68
C GLU A 125 18.72 -26.43 4.88
N GLU A 126 17.53 -26.55 4.28
CA GLU A 126 16.92 -25.45 3.53
C GLU A 126 16.57 -24.27 4.45
N ALA A 127 16.04 -24.53 5.63
CA ALA A 127 15.71 -23.51 6.62
C ALA A 127 16.97 -22.74 7.08
N LEU A 128 18.05 -23.46 7.41
CA LEU A 128 19.34 -22.88 7.79
C LEU A 128 19.95 -22.06 6.65
N GLU A 129 19.89 -22.55 5.42
CA GLU A 129 20.37 -21.84 4.23
C GLU A 129 19.61 -20.52 4.02
N LEU A 130 18.27 -20.56 4.08
CA LEU A 130 17.42 -19.38 3.90
C LEU A 130 17.68 -18.33 4.99
N LEU A 131 17.71 -18.73 6.26
CA LEU A 131 17.97 -17.82 7.38
C LEU A 131 19.38 -17.23 7.32
N SER A 132 20.37 -18.03 6.89
CA SER A 132 21.74 -17.55 6.72
C SER A 132 21.88 -16.54 5.59
N LYS A 133 21.19 -16.75 4.46
CA LYS A 133 21.19 -15.82 3.31
C LYS A 133 20.66 -14.43 3.66
N VAL A 134 19.76 -14.33 4.63
CA VAL A 134 19.19 -13.06 5.11
C VAL A 134 19.87 -12.51 6.36
N GLY A 135 20.98 -13.11 6.81
CA GLY A 135 21.76 -12.64 7.95
C GLY A 135 21.17 -13.00 9.32
N LEU A 136 20.22 -13.93 9.40
CA LEU A 136 19.57 -14.40 10.64
C LEU A 136 20.21 -15.68 11.20
N ASN A 137 21.52 -15.88 10.99
CA ASN A 137 22.24 -17.09 11.40
C ASN A 137 22.65 -17.08 12.89
N ASP A 138 21.66 -17.11 13.79
CA ASP A 138 21.88 -17.23 15.24
C ASP A 138 21.09 -18.43 15.79
N ALA A 139 21.79 -19.34 16.46
CA ALA A 139 21.21 -20.53 17.09
C ALA A 139 20.07 -20.19 18.07
N PHE A 140 20.16 -19.07 18.78
CA PHE A 140 19.09 -18.65 19.68
C PHE A 140 17.85 -18.14 18.94
N LEU A 141 18.00 -17.54 17.77
CA LEU A 141 16.86 -17.12 16.94
C LEU A 141 16.10 -18.35 16.42
N PHE A 142 16.81 -19.39 16.00
CA PHE A 142 16.20 -20.62 15.46
C PHE A 142 15.23 -21.29 16.42
N LEU A 143 15.53 -21.22 17.73
CA LEU A 143 14.74 -21.84 18.79
C LEU A 143 13.60 -20.95 19.31
N ARG A 144 13.58 -19.67 18.93
CA ARG A 144 12.54 -18.71 19.37
C ARG A 144 11.32 -18.78 18.47
N THR A 145 10.17 -18.43 19.03
CA THR A 145 8.97 -18.15 18.24
C THR A 145 8.99 -16.71 17.72
N TYR A 146 8.16 -16.41 16.72
CA TYR A 146 8.02 -15.04 16.20
C TYR A 146 7.69 -14.02 17.30
N ASP A 147 6.87 -14.41 18.29
CA ASP A 147 6.45 -13.53 19.40
C ASP A 147 7.57 -13.30 20.45
N GLN A 148 8.70 -14.01 20.35
CA GLN A 148 9.86 -13.89 21.24
C GLN A 148 11.02 -13.08 20.62
N LEU A 149 10.80 -12.49 19.45
CA LEU A 149 11.74 -11.61 18.75
C LEU A 149 11.77 -10.20 19.32
#